data_AF-A0AAV4I8F5-F1
#
_entry.id   AF-A0AAV4I8F5-F1
#
_cell.length_a   1.000
_cell.length_b   1.000
_cell.length_c   1.000
_cell.angle_alpha   90.00
_cell.angle_beta   90.00
_cell.angle_gamma   90.00
#
_symmetry.space_group_name_H-M   'P 1'
#
loop_
_entity.id
_entity.type
_entity.pdbx_description
1 polymer ?
#
loop_
_entity_poly.entity_id
_entity_poly.type
_entity_poly.pdbx_seq_one_letter_code
_entity_poly.pdbx_strand_id
1 'polypeptide(L)'
;MCTQVRISVKTAYIFCIRILHHDDIIEEIPLDFHESLRKEFPADLTIKASLKFRQRLNALAVFHRYSDTLTDIPELTENFQHIIHVTDDTPFTMCQYPTPIHATVEVDKEIDRMLQTGNVQPSSSPYC
;
A
#
# COMPACT_ATOMS: atom_id res chain seq x y z
N MET A 1 5.61 -22.78 -23.10
CA MET A 1 6.23 -22.96 -21.77
C MET A 1 5.87 -21.70 -20.98
N CYS A 2 5.00 -21.81 -19.98
CA CYS A 2 4.35 -20.67 -19.33
C CYS A 2 5.25 -20.14 -18.20
N THR A 3 5.76 -18.91 -18.33
CA THR A 3 6.61 -18.29 -17.32
C THR A 3 5.73 -17.53 -16.33
N GLN A 4 5.70 -17.96 -15.08
CA GLN A 4 4.87 -17.36 -14.03
C GLN A 4 5.56 -16.10 -13.46
N VAL A 5 4.94 -14.94 -13.63
CA VAL A 5 5.34 -13.73 -12.90
C VAL A 5 4.64 -13.74 -11.55
N ARG A 6 5.42 -13.96 -10.48
CA ARG A 6 4.92 -14.04 -9.11
C ARG A 6 4.89 -12.63 -8.51
N ILE A 7 3.75 -11.96 -8.58
CA ILE A 7 3.55 -10.68 -7.91
C ILE A 7 2.86 -10.96 -6.58
N SER A 8 3.59 -10.78 -5.48
CA SER A 8 2.99 -10.83 -4.14
C SER A 8 2.22 -9.53 -3.93
N VAL A 9 0.91 -9.58 -4.10
CA VAL A 9 0.04 -8.41 -3.95
C VAL A 9 -0.15 -8.17 -2.45
N LYS A 10 0.53 -7.15 -1.93
CA LYS A 10 0.31 -6.65 -0.58
C LYS A 10 -0.87 -5.69 -0.65
N THR A 11 -2.04 -6.15 -0.22
CA THR A 11 -3.28 -5.39 -0.34
C THR A 11 -3.24 -4.13 0.52
N ALA A 12 -3.05 -2.98 -0.10
CA ALA A 12 -3.65 -1.71 0.28
C ALA A 12 -3.70 -0.84 -0.99
N TYR A 13 -4.91 -0.40 -1.34
CA TYR A 13 -5.26 0.34 -2.56
C TYR A 13 -5.17 -0.44 -3.88
N ILE A 14 -6.34 -0.77 -4.43
CA ILE A 14 -6.51 -0.94 -5.87
C ILE A 14 -6.25 0.45 -6.48
N PHE A 15 -5.01 0.73 -6.87
CA PHE A 15 -4.76 1.79 -7.85
C PHE A 15 -5.26 1.25 -9.18
N CYS A 16 -6.50 1.61 -9.53
CA CYS A 16 -7.06 1.34 -10.83
C CYS A 16 -6.25 2.16 -11.85
N ILE A 17 -5.24 1.55 -12.47
CA ILE A 17 -4.59 2.13 -13.65
C ILE A 17 -5.65 2.08 -14.76
N ARG A 18 -6.40 3.16 -14.87
CA ARG A 18 -7.30 3.43 -15.98
C ARG A 18 -6.41 3.82 -17.15
N ILE A 19 -6.10 2.85 -18.01
CA ILE A 19 -5.58 3.10 -19.36
C ILE A 19 -6.67 3.88 -20.10
N LEU A 20 -6.57 5.21 -20.11
CA LEU A 20 -7.30 6.03 -21.05
C LEU A 20 -6.35 6.46 -22.17
N HIS A 21 -6.87 6.30 -23.37
CA HIS A 21 -6.27 6.69 -24.62
C HIS A 21 -5.79 8.14 -24.60
N HIS A 22 -4.67 8.34 -25.29
CA HIS A 22 -4.16 9.53 -25.95
C HIS A 22 -5.12 10.74 -26.00
N ASP A 23 -4.60 11.87 -25.53
CA ASP A 23 -5.09 13.26 -25.68
C ASP A 23 -5.91 13.81 -24.51
N ASP A 24 -5.25 14.15 -23.39
CA ASP A 24 -5.78 15.09 -22.40
C ASP A 24 -4.66 15.94 -21.78
N ILE A 25 -5.00 17.20 -21.50
CA ILE A 25 -4.17 18.30 -21.00
C ILE A 25 -3.49 17.91 -19.67
N ILE A 26 -2.20 18.27 -19.51
CA ILE A 26 -1.47 18.13 -18.25
C ILE A 26 -2.05 19.13 -17.24
N GLU A 27 -3.10 18.73 -16.53
CA GLU A 27 -3.49 19.37 -15.29
C GLU A 27 -2.53 18.82 -14.22
N GLU A 28 -1.72 19.69 -13.62
CA GLU A 28 -0.83 19.32 -12.50
C GLU A 28 -1.70 18.89 -11.31
N ILE A 29 -2.02 17.60 -11.23
CA ILE A 29 -2.67 17.01 -10.07
C ILE A 29 -1.62 16.97 -8.95
N PRO A 30 -1.85 17.61 -7.79
CA PRO A 30 -0.94 17.51 -6.66
C PRO A 30 -0.79 16.05 -6.24
N LEU A 31 0.43 15.53 -6.27
CA LEU A 31 0.79 14.22 -5.72
C LEU A 31 0.79 14.33 -4.19
N ASP A 32 -0.36 14.12 -3.56
CA ASP A 32 -0.46 14.09 -2.10
C ASP A 32 -0.02 12.72 -1.56
N PHE A 33 1.24 12.64 -1.10
CA PHE A 33 1.79 11.42 -0.49
C PHE A 33 1.41 11.37 0.99
N HIS A 34 0.44 10.53 1.34
CA HIS A 34 -0.03 10.39 2.72
C HIS A 34 1.01 9.67 3.61
N GLU A 35 1.29 10.21 4.80
CA GLU A 35 2.18 9.58 5.78
C GLU A 35 1.53 8.36 6.49
N SER A 36 1.88 7.12 6.11
CA SER A 36 1.72 5.83 6.83
C SER A 36 2.87 5.38 7.78
N LEU A 37 3.59 6.29 8.47
CA LEU A 37 4.41 5.87 9.63
C LEU A 37 3.44 5.59 10.78
N ARG A 38 3.65 4.54 11.58
CA ARG A 38 2.72 4.15 12.66
C ARG A 38 2.39 5.34 13.55
N LYS A 39 1.17 5.87 13.44
CA LYS A 39 0.62 6.97 14.23
C LYS A 39 -0.43 6.45 15.21
N GLU A 40 -1.12 5.38 14.87
CA GLU A 40 -2.25 4.88 15.64
C GLU A 40 -1.95 3.55 16.34
N PHE A 41 -2.27 3.50 17.63
CA PHE A 41 -2.14 2.30 18.45
C PHE A 41 -3.50 1.92 19.06
N PRO A 42 -3.73 0.63 19.34
CA PRO A 42 -4.92 0.19 20.08
C PRO A 42 -5.08 0.87 21.45
N ALA A 43 -3.99 1.39 22.02
CA ALA A 43 -3.96 2.11 23.28
C ALA A 43 -4.56 3.54 23.19
N ASP A 44 -4.66 4.11 21.99
CA ASP A 44 -5.21 5.46 21.77
C ASP A 44 -6.74 5.49 21.82
N LEU A 45 -7.39 4.32 21.91
CA LEU A 45 -8.84 4.19 21.94
C LEU A 45 -9.45 4.70 23.26
N THR A 46 -10.22 5.78 23.17
CA THR A 46 -10.92 6.36 24.32
C THR A 46 -12.33 5.77 24.50
N ILE A 47 -12.55 5.02 25.58
CA ILE A 47 -13.87 4.47 25.92
C ILE A 47 -14.70 5.50 26.69
N LYS A 48 -15.78 5.98 26.06
CA LYS A 48 -16.72 6.93 26.66
C LYS A 48 -17.17 6.50 28.06
N ALA A 49 -17.15 7.46 29.00
CA ALA A 49 -17.56 7.26 30.38
C ALA A 49 -19.07 6.97 30.57
N SER A 50 -19.88 7.23 29.54
CA SER A 50 -21.33 6.98 29.54
C SER A 50 -21.71 5.50 29.45
N LEU A 51 -20.75 4.62 29.18
CA LEU A 51 -20.98 3.17 29.09
C LEU A 51 -21.01 2.53 30.49
N LYS A 52 -21.91 1.58 30.69
CA LYS A 52 -21.96 0.78 31.94
C LYS A 52 -20.68 -0.03 32.10
N PHE A 53 -20.28 -0.30 33.34
CA PHE A 53 -19.05 -1.06 33.66
C PHE A 53 -18.86 -2.32 32.80
N ARG A 54 -19.92 -3.14 32.68
CA ARG A 54 -19.91 -4.38 31.90
C ARG A 54 -19.76 -4.16 30.39
N GLN A 55 -20.26 -3.05 29.86
CA GLN A 55 -20.09 -2.69 28.45
C GLN A 55 -18.65 -2.24 28.16
N ARG A 56 -18.03 -1.50 29.09
CA ARG A 56 -16.63 -1.08 28.97
C ARG A 56 -15.68 -2.28 28.98
N LEU A 57 -15.93 -3.24 29.87
CA LEU A 57 -15.19 -4.50 29.94
C LEU A 57 -15.28 -5.30 28.64
N ASN A 58 -16.48 -5.44 28.08
CA ASN A 58 -16.67 -6.13 26.81
C ASN A 58 -15.96 -5.42 25.65
N ALA A 59 -16.01 -4.08 25.61
CA ALA A 59 -15.33 -3.30 24.59
C ALA A 59 -13.80 -3.49 24.66
N LEU A 60 -13.20 -3.43 25.85
CA LEU A 60 -11.77 -3.70 26.05
C LEU A 60 -11.38 -5.10 25.58
N ALA A 61 -12.20 -6.12 25.89
CA ALA A 61 -11.94 -7.48 25.44
C ALA A 61 -11.94 -7.60 23.91
N VAL A 62 -12.83 -6.88 23.21
CA VAL A 62 -12.87 -6.85 21.74
C VAL A 62 -11.64 -6.12 21.18
N PHE A 63 -11.29 -4.95 21.71
CA PHE A 63 -10.12 -4.20 21.23
C PHE A 63 -8.82 -4.97 21.44
N HIS A 64 -8.68 -5.66 22.57
CA HIS A 64 -7.53 -6.53 22.82
C HIS A 64 -7.52 -7.73 21.87
N ARG A 65 -8.68 -8.28 21.53
CA ARG A 65 -8.77 -9.45 20.64
C ARG A 65 -8.38 -9.13 19.19
N TYR A 66 -8.68 -7.91 18.73
CA TYR A 66 -8.47 -7.47 17.36
C TYR A 66 -7.39 -6.37 17.25
N SER A 67 -6.44 -6.36 18.18
CA SER A 67 -5.40 -5.32 18.26
C SER A 67 -4.48 -5.28 17.04
N ASP A 68 -4.35 -6.40 16.34
CA ASP A 68 -3.67 -6.59 15.06
C ASP A 68 -4.36 -5.84 13.90
N THR A 69 -5.68 -5.67 13.95
CA THR A 69 -6.44 -4.92 12.92
C THR A 69 -6.59 -3.44 13.23
N LEU A 70 -6.25 -3.01 14.45
CA LEU A 70 -6.40 -1.65 14.96
C LEU A 70 -5.07 -0.89 14.86
N THR A 71 -4.44 -0.97 13.69
CA THR A 71 -3.16 -0.36 13.36
C THR A 71 -3.25 0.25 11.97
N ASP A 72 -2.53 1.33 11.75
CA ASP A 72 -2.45 2.05 10.48
C ASP A 72 -1.36 1.50 9.54
N ILE A 73 -0.52 0.60 10.04
CA ILE A 73 0.47 -0.13 9.23
C ILE A 73 -0.15 -1.40 8.63
N PRO A 74 -0.10 -1.59 7.31
CA PRO A 74 -0.51 -2.85 6.69
C PRO A 74 0.48 -3.97 7.05
N GLU A 75 -0.06 -5.11 7.48
CA GLU A 75 0.73 -6.33 7.70
C GLU A 75 0.68 -7.26 6.48
N LEU A 76 1.60 -8.24 6.44
CA LEU A 76 1.63 -9.24 5.38
C LEU A 76 0.69 -10.40 5.73
N THR A 77 -0.18 -10.76 4.79
CA THR A 77 -0.92 -12.02 4.85
C THR A 77 -0.27 -13.06 3.93
N GLU A 78 -0.10 -14.28 4.43
CA GLU A 78 0.40 -15.42 3.64
C GLU A 78 -0.73 -16.26 3.03
N ASN A 79 -1.99 -15.87 3.29
CA ASN A 79 -3.16 -16.70 2.99
C ASN A 79 -3.47 -16.80 1.49
N PHE A 80 -2.99 -15.84 0.68
CA PHE A 80 -3.27 -15.78 -0.74
C PHE A 80 -2.04 -15.33 -1.53
N GLN A 81 -1.79 -16.00 -2.65
CA GLN A 81 -0.81 -15.59 -3.65
C GLN A 81 -1.53 -15.44 -4.98
N HIS A 82 -1.38 -14.28 -5.62
CA HIS A 82 -1.93 -14.05 -6.94
C HIS A 82 -0.88 -14.37 -8.01
N ILE A 83 -1.28 -15.11 -9.04
CA ILE A 83 -0.46 -15.34 -10.22
C ILE A 83 -1.12 -14.57 -11.37
N ILE A 84 -0.35 -13.67 -11.99
CA ILE A 84 -0.82 -12.91 -13.13
C ILE A 84 -0.50 -13.70 -14.40
N HIS A 85 -1.54 -13.97 -15.19
CA HIS A 85 -1.40 -14.63 -16.49
C HIS A 85 -1.36 -13.56 -17.58
N VAL A 86 -0.27 -13.57 -18.37
CA VAL A 86 -0.07 -12.63 -19.48
C VAL A 86 -0.45 -13.31 -20.79
N THR A 87 -0.96 -12.54 -21.75
CA THR A 87 -1.28 -13.02 -23.11
C THR A 87 -0.06 -13.17 -24.01
N ASP A 88 0.97 -12.37 -23.76
CA ASP A 88 2.25 -12.37 -24.47
C ASP A 88 3.38 -12.52 -23.44
N ASP A 89 4.24 -13.52 -23.64
CA ASP A 89 5.36 -13.85 -22.73
C ASP A 89 6.61 -13.01 -23.04
N THR A 90 6.57 -12.12 -24.03
CA THR A 90 7.69 -11.24 -24.35
C THR A 90 7.73 -10.03 -23.41
N PRO A 91 8.80 -9.85 -22.62
CA PRO A 91 8.91 -8.69 -21.75
C PRO A 91 9.15 -7.43 -22.58
N PHE A 92 8.63 -6.30 -22.11
CA PHE A 92 8.88 -4.99 -22.69
C PHE A 92 9.57 -4.08 -21.67
N THR A 93 10.44 -3.21 -22.16
CA THR A 93 11.18 -2.22 -21.36
C THR A 93 10.73 -0.82 -21.78
N MET A 94 10.43 0.04 -20.81
CA MET A 94 10.11 1.45 -21.07
C MET A 94 10.98 2.34 -20.20
N CYS A 95 11.59 3.36 -20.80
CA CYS A 95 12.32 4.35 -20.03
C CYS A 95 11.37 5.10 -19.10
N GLN A 96 11.74 5.18 -17.83
CA GLN A 96 11.04 6.00 -16.85
C GLN A 96 10.99 7.46 -17.29
N TYR A 97 9.85 8.11 -17.09
CA TYR A 97 9.74 9.54 -17.29
C TYR A 97 10.60 10.29 -16.26
N PRO A 98 11.21 11.43 -16.62
CA PRO A 98 11.95 12.23 -15.68
C PRO A 98 11.05 12.71 -14.54
N THR A 99 11.46 12.43 -13.29
CA THR A 99 10.78 12.96 -12.11
C THR A 99 10.98 14.48 -12.04
N PRO A 100 9.91 15.28 -11.86
CA PRO A 100 10.02 16.71 -11.65
C PRO A 100 10.89 17.03 -10.42
N ILE A 101 11.73 18.06 -10.51
CA ILE A 101 12.71 18.41 -9.46
C ILE A 101 12.02 18.71 -8.12
N HIS A 102 10.85 19.36 -8.14
CA HIS A 102 10.10 19.68 -6.93
C HIS A 102 9.55 18.44 -6.22
N ALA A 103 9.29 17.36 -6.96
CA ALA A 103 8.71 16.12 -6.45
C ALA A 103 9.76 15.10 -6.01
N THR A 104 11.03 15.23 -6.45
CA THR A 104 12.08 14.25 -6.16
C THR A 104 12.22 13.95 -4.67
N VAL A 105 12.23 14.99 -3.83
CA VAL A 105 12.40 14.84 -2.38
C VAL A 105 11.23 14.09 -1.73
N GLU A 106 10.01 14.28 -2.22
CA GLU A 106 8.82 13.62 -1.67
C GLU A 106 8.73 12.18 -2.16
N VAL A 107 9.05 11.94 -3.43
CA VAL A 107 9.12 10.61 -4.02
C VAL A 107 10.16 9.75 -3.31
N ASP A 108 11.37 10.27 -3.08
CA ASP A 108 12.43 9.53 -2.39
C ASP A 108 12.03 9.16 -0.96
N LYS A 109 11.41 10.10 -0.22
CA LYS A 109 10.88 9.85 1.12
C LYS A 109 9.83 8.73 1.12
N GLU A 110 8.92 8.73 0.16
CA GLU A 110 7.89 7.69 0.10
C GLU A 110 8.48 6.33 -0.29
N ILE A 111 9.42 6.28 -1.23
CA ILE A 111 10.11 5.05 -1.60
C ILE A 111 10.86 4.45 -0.41
N ASP A 112 11.65 5.25 0.31
CA ASP A 112 12.36 4.82 1.52
C ASP A 112 11.39 4.24 2.56
N ARG A 113 10.22 4.85 2.67
CA ARG A 113 9.20 4.45 3.62
C ARG A 113 8.45 3.18 3.18
N MET A 114 8.20 3.01 1.88
CA MET A 114 7.69 1.75 1.32
C MET A 114 8.71 0.60 1.48
N LEU A 115 10.00 0.90 1.40
CA LEU A 115 11.08 -0.07 1.66
C LEU A 115 11.10 -0.45 3.15
N GLN A 116 10.95 0.51 4.06
CA GLN A 116 10.90 0.26 5.52
C GLN A 116 9.67 -0.56 5.94
N THR A 117 8.50 -0.28 5.36
CA THR A 117 7.28 -1.06 5.57
C THR A 117 7.31 -2.42 4.86
N GLY A 118 8.30 -2.61 3.97
CA GLY A 118 8.48 -3.83 3.18
C GLY A 118 7.48 -3.96 2.04
N ASN A 119 6.69 -2.93 1.72
CA ASN A 119 5.68 -2.97 0.66
C ASN A 119 6.31 -3.09 -0.73
N VAL A 120 7.51 -2.52 -0.92
CA VAL A 120 8.31 -2.65 -2.14
C VAL A 120 9.66 -3.29 -1.82
N GLN A 121 10.29 -3.86 -2.85
CA GLN A 121 11.61 -4.48 -2.74
C GLN A 121 12.41 -4.29 -4.04
N PRO A 122 13.75 -4.23 -3.96
CA PRO A 122 14.60 -4.25 -5.15
C PRO A 122 14.34 -5.52 -5.98
N SER A 123 14.33 -5.37 -7.30
CA SER A 123 14.10 -6.47 -8.24
C SER A 123 14.93 -6.28 -9.51
N SER A 124 15.40 -7.38 -10.10
CA SER A 124 16.11 -7.40 -11.39
C SER A 124 15.19 -7.89 -12.51
N SER A 125 13.94 -7.40 -12.54
CA SER A 125 12.91 -7.83 -13.48
C SER A 125 13.26 -7.45 -14.92
N PRO A 126 12.94 -8.31 -15.93
CA PRO A 126 13.10 -7.96 -17.34
C PRO A 126 12.07 -6.94 -17.85
N TYR A 127 11.12 -6.52 -17.03
CA TYR A 127 10.05 -5.56 -17.36
C TYR A 127 10.41 -4.09 -17.04
N CYS A 128 11.70 -3.76 -16.94
CA CYS A 128 12.19 -2.44 -16.55
C CYS A 128 13.23 -1.90 -17.52
#